data_AF-A0A964C0H6-F1
#
_entry.id   AF-A0A964C0H6-F1
#
_cell.length_a   1.000
_cell.length_b   1.000
_cell.length_c   1.000
_cell.angle_alpha   90.00
_cell.angle_beta   90.00
_cell.angle_gamma   90.00
#
_symmetry.space_group_name_H-M   'P 1'
#
loop_
_entity.id
_entity.type
_entity.pdbx_description
1 polymer ?
#
loop_
_entity_poly.entity_id
_entity_poly.type
_entity_poly.pdbx_seq_one_letter_code
_entity_poly.pdbx_strand_id
1 'polypeptide(L)'
;MKYWKARKLSARKFKRFCGIERKTFPLMVRLVKAQQKFKKKPGCPSKLVVEDQILIALQYWREYRTYFHISLDWKVSESTVFRLVRKIENILIKSRKFSLPGKKKLLREFQIKNRAIIKQNYK
;
A
#
# COMPACT_ATOMS: atom_id res chain seq x y z
N MET A 1 -5.87 0.46 -13.42
CA MET A 1 -4.73 1.16 -14.07
C MET A 1 -3.41 0.48 -13.67
N LYS A 2 -2.50 0.18 -14.62
CA LYS A 2 -1.19 -0.45 -14.34
C LYS A 2 -0.17 0.51 -13.73
N TYR A 3 0.83 -0.02 -13.02
CA TYR A 3 1.83 0.75 -12.30
C TYR A 3 2.64 1.71 -13.18
N TRP A 4 3.00 1.31 -14.40
CA TRP A 4 3.78 2.16 -15.31
C TRP A 4 3.06 3.47 -15.66
N LYS A 5 1.72 3.45 -15.73
CA LYS A 5 0.89 4.66 -15.88
C LYS A 5 0.82 5.41 -14.56
N ALA A 6 0.56 4.71 -13.44
CA ALA A 6 0.47 5.31 -12.12
C ALA A 6 1.76 6.05 -11.70
N ARG A 7 2.93 5.55 -12.09
CA ARG A 7 4.23 6.16 -11.80
C ARG A 7 4.42 7.54 -12.44
N LYS A 8 3.76 7.80 -13.57
CA LYS A 8 3.79 9.08 -14.29
C LYS A 8 2.90 10.16 -13.65
N LEU A 9 2.08 9.80 -12.66
CA LEU A 9 1.22 10.76 -11.98
C LEU A 9 2.01 11.67 -11.03
N SER A 10 1.53 12.90 -10.86
CA SER A 10 2.01 13.80 -9.81
C SER A 10 1.74 13.22 -8.43
N ALA A 11 2.51 13.63 -7.42
CA ALA A 11 2.39 13.08 -6.07
C ALA A 11 0.97 13.21 -5.49
N ARG A 12 0.27 14.32 -5.76
CA ARG A 12 -1.11 14.56 -5.33
C ARG A 12 -2.09 13.61 -6.02
N LYS A 13 -1.99 13.45 -7.34
CA LYS A 13 -2.84 12.52 -8.11
C LYS A 13 -2.58 11.07 -7.68
N PHE A 14 -1.32 10.70 -7.47
CA PHE A 14 -0.93 9.38 -6.99
C PHE A 14 -1.53 9.09 -5.60
N LYS A 15 -1.45 10.05 -4.66
CA LYS A 15 -2.04 9.90 -3.32
C LYS A 15 -3.56 9.76 -3.38
N ARG A 16 -4.24 10.50 -4.27
CA ARG A 16 -5.68 10.38 -4.48
C ARG A 16 -6.06 9.00 -5.05
N PHE A 17 -5.26 8.48 -5.99
CA PHE A 17 -5.49 7.18 -6.63
C PHE A 17 -5.18 6.00 -5.71
N CYS A 18 -4.00 5.94 -5.10
CA CYS A 18 -3.54 4.79 -4.30
C CYS A 18 -3.93 4.89 -2.82
N GLY A 19 -4.36 6.06 -2.34
CA GLY A 19 -4.58 6.33 -0.91
C GLY A 19 -3.31 6.50 -0.08
N ILE A 20 -2.12 6.33 -0.66
CA ILE A 20 -0.83 6.40 0.03
C ILE A 20 0.13 7.39 -0.63
N GLU A 21 1.12 7.85 0.14
CA GLU A 21 2.15 8.73 -0.39
C GLU A 21 3.08 8.02 -1.36
N ARG A 22 3.54 8.76 -2.38
CA ARG A 22 4.44 8.23 -3.41
C ARG A 22 5.76 7.72 -2.82
N LYS A 23 6.21 8.29 -1.70
CA LYS A 23 7.42 7.86 -0.97
C LYS A 23 7.24 6.52 -0.25
N THR A 24 6.02 6.22 0.20
CA THR A 24 5.69 5.00 0.95
C THR A 24 5.56 3.78 0.04
N PHE A 25 5.07 3.97 -1.18
CA PHE A 25 4.85 2.87 -2.13
C PHE A 25 6.14 2.03 -2.40
N PRO A 26 7.30 2.62 -2.71
CA PRO A 26 8.55 1.88 -2.86
C PRO A 26 8.96 1.07 -1.63
N LEU A 27 8.64 1.54 -0.42
CA LEU A 27 8.94 0.82 0.83
C LEU A 27 8.12 -0.48 0.91
N MET A 28 6.84 -0.42 0.53
CA MET A 28 5.98 -1.61 0.45
C MET A 28 6.52 -2.61 -0.59
N VAL A 29 6.92 -2.12 -1.77
CA VAL A 29 7.50 -2.96 -2.83
C VAL A 29 8.76 -3.67 -2.34
N ARG A 30 9.67 -2.94 -1.67
CA ARG A 30 10.90 -3.52 -1.11
C ARG A 30 10.59 -4.61 -0.10
N LEU A 31 9.62 -4.39 0.79
CA LEU A 31 9.23 -5.39 1.79
C LEU A 31 8.65 -6.65 1.16
N VAL A 32 7.77 -6.50 0.17
CA VAL A 32 7.18 -7.65 -0.52
C VAL A 32 8.24 -8.43 -1.31
N LYS A 33 9.14 -7.74 -2.02
CA LYS A 33 10.27 -8.38 -2.72
C LYS A 33 11.21 -9.09 -1.76
N ALA A 34 11.54 -8.50 -0.61
CA ALA A 34 12.34 -9.13 0.42
C ALA A 34 11.67 -10.43 0.91
N GLN A 35 10.38 -10.39 1.23
CA GLN A 35 9.65 -11.58 1.69
C GLN A 35 9.59 -12.69 0.64
N GLN A 36 9.54 -12.35 -0.66
CA GLN A 36 9.58 -13.35 -1.73
C GLN A 36 10.92 -14.06 -1.82
N LYS A 37 12.04 -13.38 -1.53
CA LYS A 37 13.39 -13.98 -1.52
C LYS A 37 13.57 -15.02 -0.41
N PHE A 38 12.91 -14.85 0.72
CA PHE A 38 13.00 -15.80 1.85
C PHE A 38 12.23 -17.12 1.60
N LYS A 39 11.57 -17.29 0.45
CA LYS A 39 10.88 -18.54 0.13
C LYS A 39 11.88 -19.60 -0.32
N LYS A 40 12.01 -20.67 0.49
CA LYS A 40 12.87 -21.83 0.20
C LYS A 40 12.52 -22.57 -1.11
N LYS A 41 11.25 -22.52 -1.55
CA LYS A 41 10.81 -23.05 -2.85
C LYS A 41 9.99 -21.97 -3.57
N PRO A 42 10.39 -21.51 -4.77
CA PRO A 42 9.53 -20.65 -5.58
C PRO A 42 8.35 -21.48 -6.06
N GLY A 43 7.14 -21.08 -5.69
CA GLY A 43 5.92 -21.62 -6.31
C GLY A 43 5.76 -21.11 -7.75
N CYS A 44 4.61 -21.38 -8.37
CA CYS A 44 4.28 -20.86 -9.70
C CYS A 44 4.49 -19.33 -9.76
N PRO A 45 5.24 -18.81 -10.75
CA PRO A 45 5.51 -17.39 -10.88
C PRO A 45 4.20 -16.65 -11.13
N SER A 46 3.99 -15.57 -10.38
CA SER A 46 2.81 -14.73 -10.57
C SER A 46 2.88 -13.99 -11.91
N LYS A 47 1.83 -14.04 -12.72
CA LYS A 47 1.69 -13.29 -13.99
C LYS A 47 1.81 -11.76 -13.81
N LEU A 48 1.60 -11.25 -12.59
CA LEU A 48 1.65 -9.83 -12.26
C LEU A 48 2.98 -9.46 -11.59
N VAL A 49 3.53 -8.31 -11.96
CA VAL A 49 4.68 -7.71 -11.26
C VAL A 49 4.28 -7.29 -9.83
N VAL A 50 5.26 -7.23 -8.93
CA VAL A 50 5.02 -6.95 -7.49
C VAL A 50 4.36 -5.59 -7.28
N GLU A 51 4.69 -4.61 -8.10
CA GLU A 51 4.13 -3.27 -8.05
C GLU A 51 2.63 -3.27 -8.38
N ASP A 52 2.23 -3.99 -9.43
CA ASP A 52 0.82 -4.16 -9.82
C ASP A 52 0.06 -4.95 -8.76
N GLN A 53 0.71 -5.93 -8.14
CA GLN A 53 0.15 -6.70 -7.04
C GLN A 53 -0.25 -5.83 -5.84
N ILE A 54 0.63 -4.90 -5.48
CA ILE A 54 0.36 -3.95 -4.40
C ILE A 54 -0.74 -2.97 -4.80
N LEU A 55 -0.77 -2.51 -6.06
CA LEU A 55 -1.85 -1.65 -6.55
C LEU A 55 -3.22 -2.31 -6.47
N ILE A 56 -3.34 -3.59 -6.77
CA ILE A 56 -4.60 -4.34 -6.63
C ILE A 56 -5.08 -4.33 -5.18
N ALA A 57 -4.19 -4.61 -4.22
CA ALA A 57 -4.53 -4.57 -2.80
C ALA A 57 -4.95 -3.15 -2.35
N LEU A 58 -4.26 -2.12 -2.84
CA LEU A 58 -4.60 -0.73 -2.54
C LEU A 58 -5.96 -0.30 -3.13
N GLN A 59 -6.30 -0.73 -4.35
CA GLN A 59 -7.63 -0.49 -4.94
C GLN A 59 -8.73 -1.10 -4.07
N TYR A 60 -8.52 -2.35 -3.62
CA TYR A 60 -9.46 -3.01 -2.72
C TYR A 60 -9.63 -2.23 -1.40
N TRP A 61 -8.56 -1.84 -0.72
CA TRP A 61 -8.67 -1.12 0.56
C TRP A 61 -9.18 0.31 0.42
N ARG A 62 -8.91 0.99 -0.71
CA ARG A 62 -9.27 2.40 -0.88
C ARG A 62 -10.69 2.60 -1.37
N GLU A 63 -11.14 1.75 -2.30
CA GLU A 63 -12.42 1.89 -2.99
C GLU A 63 -13.44 0.82 -2.56
N TYR A 64 -13.04 -0.16 -1.74
CA TYR A 64 -13.86 -1.33 -1.39
C TYR A 64 -14.45 -2.05 -2.62
N ARG A 65 -13.78 -1.92 -3.78
CA ARG A 65 -14.20 -2.52 -5.06
C ARG A 65 -14.21 -4.05 -4.91
N THR A 66 -15.28 -4.71 -5.34
CA THR A 66 -15.40 -6.17 -5.18
C THR A 66 -14.30 -6.90 -5.95
N TYR A 67 -13.94 -8.09 -5.49
CA TYR A 67 -12.89 -8.88 -6.15
C TYR A 67 -13.23 -9.19 -7.60
N PHE A 68 -14.50 -9.43 -7.92
CA PHE A 68 -15.00 -9.60 -9.28
C PHE A 68 -14.70 -8.39 -10.19
N HIS A 69 -14.99 -7.16 -9.74
CA HIS A 69 -14.71 -5.97 -10.56
C HIS A 69 -13.22 -5.78 -10.79
N ILE A 70 -12.40 -6.00 -9.75
CA ILE A 70 -10.94 -5.96 -9.87
C ILE A 70 -10.45 -7.06 -10.82
N SER A 71 -11.04 -8.25 -10.76
CA SER A 71 -10.63 -9.39 -11.58
C SER A 71 -10.89 -9.11 -13.07
N LEU A 72 -11.98 -8.45 -13.40
CA LEU A 72 -12.28 -7.97 -14.75
C LEU A 72 -11.28 -6.91 -15.23
N ASP A 73 -11.01 -5.87 -14.43
CA ASP A 73 -10.08 -4.78 -14.80
C ASP A 73 -8.65 -5.28 -15.05
N TRP A 74 -8.22 -6.28 -14.28
CA TRP A 74 -6.86 -6.82 -14.29
C TRP A 74 -6.72 -8.10 -15.11
N LYS A 75 -7.82 -8.64 -15.67
CA LYS A 75 -7.87 -9.90 -16.43
C LYS A 75 -7.23 -11.08 -15.66
N VAL A 76 -7.53 -11.17 -14.37
CA VAL A 76 -7.11 -12.27 -13.49
C VAL A 76 -8.35 -12.96 -12.92
N SER A 77 -8.21 -14.18 -12.38
CA SER A 77 -9.35 -14.80 -11.69
C SER A 77 -9.63 -14.13 -10.35
N GLU A 78 -10.89 -14.15 -9.92
CA GLU A 78 -11.31 -13.60 -8.63
C GLU A 78 -10.53 -14.22 -7.45
N SER A 79 -10.37 -15.55 -7.47
CA SER A 79 -9.60 -16.26 -6.45
C SER A 79 -8.13 -15.80 -6.39
N THR A 80 -7.56 -15.41 -7.54
CA THR A 80 -6.19 -14.85 -7.59
C THR A 80 -6.14 -13.49 -6.90
N VAL A 81 -7.12 -12.62 -7.15
CA VAL A 81 -7.23 -11.31 -6.49
C VAL A 81 -7.35 -11.48 -4.97
N PHE A 82 -8.25 -12.36 -4.51
CA PHE A 82 -8.42 -12.63 -3.09
C PHE A 82 -7.13 -13.10 -2.43
N ARG A 83 -6.49 -14.14 -3.00
CA ARG A 83 -5.21 -14.68 -2.49
C ARG A 83 -4.13 -13.60 -2.46
N LEU A 84 -4.15 -12.71 -3.45
CA LEU A 84 -3.18 -11.63 -3.56
C LEU A 84 -3.36 -10.57 -2.48
N VAL A 85 -4.58 -10.07 -2.31
CA VAL A 85 -4.91 -9.07 -1.28
C VAL A 85 -4.53 -9.61 0.09
N ARG A 86 -4.95 -10.84 0.42
CA ARG A 86 -4.59 -11.51 1.68
C ARG A 86 -3.09 -11.69 1.85
N LYS A 87 -2.37 -12.06 0.79
CA LYS A 87 -0.91 -12.22 0.82
C LYS A 87 -0.24 -10.89 1.14
N ILE A 88 -0.60 -9.81 0.46
CA ILE A 88 0.00 -8.49 0.70
C ILE A 88 -0.35 -7.99 2.10
N GLU A 89 -1.61 -8.10 2.52
CA GLU A 89 -2.09 -7.79 3.87
C GLU A 89 -1.22 -8.46 4.94
N ASN A 90 -1.06 -9.78 4.85
CA ASN A 90 -0.28 -10.57 5.80
C ASN A 90 1.20 -10.14 5.85
N ILE A 91 1.81 -9.80 4.72
CA ILE A 91 3.19 -9.33 4.67
C ILE A 91 3.33 -7.99 5.39
N LEU A 92 2.41 -7.05 5.13
CA LEU A 92 2.45 -5.72 5.74
C LEU A 92 2.22 -5.80 7.25
N ILE A 93 1.23 -6.60 7.70
CA ILE A 93 0.95 -6.81 9.13
C ILE A 93 2.17 -7.41 9.83
N LYS A 94 2.78 -8.46 9.27
CA LYS A 94 3.98 -9.09 9.84
C LYS A 94 5.16 -8.13 9.93
N SER A 95 5.28 -7.21 8.98
CA SER A 95 6.36 -6.23 8.99
C SER A 95 6.26 -5.22 10.15
N ARG A 96 5.07 -4.97 10.70
CA ARG A 96 4.75 -3.92 11.70
C ARG A 96 5.19 -2.49 11.35
N LYS A 97 5.82 -2.26 10.20
CA LYS A 97 6.34 -0.95 9.77
C LYS A 97 5.25 0.05 9.40
N PHE A 98 4.06 -0.45 9.06
CA PHE A 98 2.90 0.36 8.69
C PHE A 98 1.81 0.33 9.76
N SER A 99 2.12 -0.23 10.94
CA SER A 99 1.19 -0.24 12.06
C SER A 99 1.04 1.17 12.61
N LEU A 100 -0.21 1.58 12.83
CA LEU A 100 -0.49 2.86 13.45
C LEU A 100 0.00 2.82 14.91
N PRO A 101 0.74 3.84 15.39
CA PRO A 101 1.10 3.90 16.79
C PRO A 101 -0.16 4.03 17.67
N GLY A 102 -0.10 3.56 18.91
CA GLY A 102 -1.25 3.58 19.81
C GLY A 102 -1.79 5.00 20.07
N LYS A 103 -3.08 5.09 20.42
CA LYS A 103 -3.83 6.35 20.63
C LYS A 103 -3.06 7.40 21.45
N LYS A 104 -2.44 6.98 22.57
CA LYS A 104 -1.67 7.88 23.45
C LYS A 104 -0.46 8.54 22.77
N LYS A 105 0.21 7.82 21.87
CA LYS A 105 1.37 8.35 21.14
C LYS A 105 0.93 9.31 20.05
N LEU A 106 -0.13 8.97 19.33
CA LEU A 106 -0.74 9.85 18.32
C LEU A 106 -1.16 11.19 18.92
N LEU A 107 -1.91 11.17 20.03
CA LEU A 107 -2.38 12.41 20.67
C LEU A 107 -1.22 13.34 21.08
N ARG A 108 -0.12 12.77 21.60
CA ARG A 108 1.08 13.53 21.92
C ARG A 108 1.74 14.14 20.68
N GLU A 109 1.88 13.37 19.61
CA GLU A 109 2.44 13.86 18.34
C GLU A 109 1.59 14.99 17.74
N PHE A 110 0.25 14.88 17.80
CA PHE A 110 -0.67 15.94 17.39
C PHE A 110 -0.52 17.21 18.24
N GLN A 111 -0.43 17.08 19.57
CA GLN A 111 -0.22 18.22 20.47
C GLN A 111 1.12 18.92 20.21
N ILE A 112 2.20 18.17 19.97
CA ILE A 112 3.52 18.73 19.66
C ILE A 112 3.48 19.50 18.34
N LYS A 113 2.86 18.94 17.29
CA LYS A 113 2.71 19.62 16.00
C LYS A 113 1.89 20.91 16.13
N ASN A 114 0.77 20.88 16.84
CA ASN A 114 -0.08 22.05 17.01
C ASN A 114 0.65 23.16 17.79
N ARG A 115 1.43 22.82 18.82
CA ARG A 115 2.29 23.78 19.53
C ARG A 115 3.38 24.37 18.65
N ALA A 116 3.99 23.57 17.77
CA ALA A 116 5.01 24.06 16.84
C ALA A 116 4.42 25.06 15.81
N ILE A 117 3.21 24.78 15.30
CA ILE A 117 2.50 25.68 14.36
C ILE A 117 2.16 27.00 15.04
N ILE A 118 1.60 26.95 16.26
CA ILE A 118 1.30 28.14 17.05
C ILE A 118 2.59 28.98 17.22
N LYS A 119 3.69 28.38 17.66
CA LYS A 119 4.96 29.10 17.84
C LYS A 119 5.57 29.69 16.55
N GLN A 120 5.25 29.13 15.38
CA GLN A 120 5.70 29.67 14.07
C GLN A 120 4.84 30.85 13.60
N ASN A 121 3.59 30.97 14.06
CA ASN A 121 2.68 32.05 13.66
C ASN A 121 2.78 33.30 14.57
N TYR A 122 3.44 33.20 15.72
CA TYR A 122 3.69 34.32 16.65
C TYR A 122 5.13 34.85 16.58
N LYS A 123 5.81 34.61 15.45
CA LYS A 123 7.15 35.12 15.14
C LYS A 123 7.10 35.82 13.79
#